data_AF-A0A1E9A0Z0-F1
#
_entry.id   AF-A0A1E9A0Z0-F1
#
_cell.length_a   1.000
_cell.length_b   1.000
_cell.length_c   1.000
_cell.angle_alpha   90.00
_cell.angle_beta   90.00
_cell.angle_gamma   90.00
#
_symmetry.space_group_name_H-M   'P 1'
#
loop_
_entity.id
_entity.type
_entity.pdbx_description
1 polymer ?
#
loop_
_entity_poly.entity_id
_entity_poly.type
_entity_poly.pdbx_seq_one_letter_code
_entity_poly.pdbx_strand_id
1 'polypeptide(L)'
;MCKRLKHAKQTVYNVINAFKEGLTVIDFYQHYKRNKSRCGRKKISLPKDQTSYIQEKVNHGWSSDAILGRKEKHVNCSLKTLYRTFQRGTFPTEKLAIKGKCKPNYYKEVDFNKINDEEMIKITRKLNQIPRKSLNYLTPEEKFLSLIEDEKLSSLI
;
A
#
# COMPACT_ATOMS: atom_id res chain seq x y z
N MET A 1 -37.85 -21.40 -25.23
CA MET A 1 -36.38 -21.28 -25.42
C MET A 1 -35.65 -20.78 -24.16
N CYS A 2 -35.92 -19.57 -23.66
CA CYS A 2 -35.17 -18.96 -22.54
C CYS A 2 -35.21 -19.77 -21.22
N LYS A 3 -36.38 -20.33 -20.83
CA LYS A 3 -36.53 -21.18 -19.62
C LYS A 3 -35.65 -22.44 -19.66
N ARG A 4 -35.43 -23.03 -20.84
CA ARG A 4 -34.58 -24.22 -21.02
C ARG A 4 -33.08 -23.88 -20.93
N LEU A 5 -32.69 -22.69 -21.38
CA LEU A 5 -31.30 -22.21 -21.39
C LEU A 5 -30.87 -21.52 -20.09
N LYS A 6 -31.77 -21.36 -19.11
CA LYS A 6 -31.51 -20.65 -17.83
C LYS A 6 -30.89 -19.25 -18.01
N HIS A 7 -31.28 -18.55 -19.08
CA HIS A 7 -30.79 -17.21 -19.40
C HIS A 7 -31.95 -16.23 -19.57
N ALA A 8 -31.66 -14.96 -19.28
CA ALA A 8 -32.61 -13.87 -19.48
C ALA A 8 -32.99 -13.74 -20.97
N LYS A 9 -34.22 -13.30 -21.24
CA LYS A 9 -34.75 -13.12 -22.61
C LYS A 9 -33.83 -12.26 -23.46
N GLN A 10 -33.31 -11.16 -22.89
CA GLN A 10 -32.41 -10.25 -23.59
C GLN A 10 -31.08 -10.90 -23.99
N THR A 11 -30.51 -11.76 -23.14
CA THR A 11 -29.27 -12.47 -23.44
C THR A 11 -29.46 -13.42 -24.62
N VAL A 12 -30.58 -14.15 -24.65
CA VAL A 12 -30.91 -15.05 -25.75
C VAL A 12 -31.16 -14.27 -27.05
N TYR A 13 -31.86 -13.14 -26.97
CA TYR A 13 -32.09 -12.25 -28.11
C TYR A 13 -30.77 -11.74 -28.71
N ASN A 14 -29.86 -11.22 -27.88
CA ASN A 14 -28.58 -10.68 -28.33
C ASN A 14 -27.72 -11.74 -29.04
N VAL A 15 -27.71 -12.98 -28.53
CA VAL A 15 -26.97 -14.10 -29.14
C VAL A 15 -27.56 -14.46 -30.50
N ILE A 16 -28.89 -14.61 -30.59
CA ILE A 16 -29.56 -14.96 -31.86
C ILE A 16 -29.34 -13.88 -32.90
N ASN A 17 -29.44 -12.59 -32.51
CA ASN A 17 -29.26 -11.49 -33.45
C ASN A 17 -27.81 -11.41 -33.97
N ALA A 18 -26.81 -11.62 -33.10
CA ALA A 18 -25.41 -11.66 -33.53
C ALA A 18 -25.15 -12.78 -34.56
N PHE A 19 -25.76 -13.95 -34.41
CA PHE A 19 -25.63 -15.03 -35.39
C PHE A 19 -26.38 -14.75 -36.69
N LYS A 20 -27.51 -14.04 -36.64
CA LYS A 20 -28.21 -13.57 -37.86
C LYS A 20 -27.38 -12.56 -38.66
N GLU A 21 -26.56 -11.76 -37.99
CA GLU A 21 -25.63 -10.80 -38.59
C GLU A 21 -24.35 -11.46 -39.13
N GLY A 22 -24.21 -12.79 -39.00
CA GLY A 22 -23.08 -13.55 -39.52
C GLY A 22 -21.86 -13.64 -38.58
N LEU A 23 -21.98 -13.22 -37.32
CA LEU A 23 -20.88 -13.39 -36.36
C LEU A 23 -20.71 -14.87 -35.99
N THR A 24 -19.45 -15.30 -35.87
CA THR A 24 -19.15 -16.63 -35.36
C THR A 24 -19.33 -16.68 -33.84
N VAL A 25 -19.52 -17.90 -33.30
CA VAL A 25 -19.59 -18.15 -31.85
C VAL A 25 -18.32 -17.65 -31.14
N ILE A 26 -17.16 -17.83 -31.77
CA ILE A 26 -15.86 -17.42 -31.21
C ILE A 26 -15.82 -15.90 -31.11
N ASP A 27 -16.22 -15.18 -32.15
CA ASP A 27 -16.24 -13.71 -32.17
C ASP A 27 -17.16 -13.16 -31.07
N PHE A 28 -18.37 -13.74 -30.94
CA PHE A 28 -19.31 -13.36 -29.90
C PHE A 28 -18.72 -13.53 -28.48
N TYR A 29 -18.02 -14.65 -28.23
CA TYR A 29 -17.33 -14.88 -26.95
C TYR A 29 -16.19 -13.90 -26.71
N GLN A 30 -15.40 -13.58 -27.73
CA GLN A 30 -14.33 -12.58 -27.64
C GLN A 30 -14.87 -11.18 -27.33
N HIS A 31 -15.98 -10.78 -27.99
CA HIS A 31 -16.68 -9.54 -27.68
C HIS A 31 -17.19 -9.50 -26.23
N TYR A 32 -17.79 -10.59 -25.76
CA TYR A 32 -18.21 -10.71 -24.36
C TYR A 32 -17.03 -10.55 -23.39
N LYS A 33 -15.90 -11.23 -23.65
CA LYS A 33 -14.68 -11.14 -22.82
C LYS A 33 -14.13 -9.71 -22.82
N ARG A 34 -14.11 -9.03 -23.97
CA ARG A 34 -13.73 -7.62 -24.11
C ARG A 34 -14.67 -6.71 -23.32
N ASN A 35 -15.98 -6.89 -23.40
CA ASN A 35 -16.94 -6.09 -22.65
C ASN A 35 -16.87 -6.35 -21.14
N LYS A 36 -16.67 -7.59 -20.71
CA LYS A 36 -16.40 -7.92 -19.30
C LYS A 36 -15.09 -7.32 -18.81
N SER A 37 -14.07 -7.22 -19.66
CA SER A 37 -12.83 -6.52 -19.32
C SER A 37 -13.02 -5.02 -19.09
N ARG A 38 -14.10 -4.41 -19.59
CA ARG A 38 -14.47 -2.99 -19.37
C ARG A 38 -15.33 -2.81 -18.11
N CYS A 39 -16.00 -3.85 -17.67
CA CYS A 39 -16.82 -3.84 -16.47
C CYS A 39 -15.97 -3.69 -15.19
N GLY A 40 -16.65 -3.32 -14.11
CA GLY A 40 -16.09 -3.22 -12.77
C GLY A 40 -15.12 -2.06 -12.55
N ARG A 41 -14.82 -1.78 -11.29
CA ARG A 41 -13.87 -0.72 -10.91
C ARG A 41 -12.44 -1.11 -11.27
N LYS A 42 -11.72 -0.24 -11.99
CA LYS A 42 -10.31 -0.44 -12.33
C LYS A 42 -9.40 -0.26 -11.12
N LYS A 43 -8.24 -0.92 -11.18
CA LYS A 43 -7.18 -0.73 -10.19
C LYS A 43 -6.69 0.72 -10.27
N ILE A 44 -6.52 1.35 -9.12
CA ILE A 44 -5.93 2.68 -9.03
C ILE A 44 -4.43 2.52 -9.34
N SER A 45 -3.97 3.25 -10.36
CA SER A 45 -2.55 3.43 -10.64
C SER A 45 -2.13 4.75 -10.01
N LEU A 46 -1.11 4.73 -9.17
CA LEU A 46 -0.55 5.94 -8.58
C LEU A 46 0.41 6.60 -9.59
N PRO A 47 0.46 7.95 -9.66
CA PRO A 47 1.49 8.68 -10.39
C PRO A 47 2.91 8.25 -9.97
N LYS A 48 3.86 8.30 -10.91
CA LYS A 48 5.25 7.89 -10.69
C LYS A 48 5.88 8.59 -9.47
N ASP A 49 5.64 9.89 -9.34
CA ASP A 49 6.10 10.71 -8.21
C ASP A 49 5.59 10.21 -6.84
N GLN A 50 4.34 9.74 -6.76
CA GLN A 50 3.78 9.18 -5.53
C GLN A 50 4.36 7.79 -5.26
N THR A 51 4.56 6.98 -6.30
CA THR A 51 5.16 5.64 -6.14
C THR A 51 6.61 5.71 -5.69
N SER A 52 7.41 6.65 -6.22
CA SER A 52 8.79 6.85 -5.83
C SER A 52 8.90 7.25 -4.36
N TYR A 53 8.07 8.19 -3.90
CA TYR A 53 8.02 8.58 -2.49
C TYR A 53 7.66 7.42 -1.57
N ILE A 54 6.60 6.67 -1.90
CA ILE A 54 6.17 5.53 -1.09
C ILE A 54 7.30 4.49 -1.02
N GLN A 55 7.96 4.20 -2.14
CA GLN A 55 9.04 3.22 -2.19
C GLN A 55 10.27 3.67 -1.39
N GLU A 56 10.64 4.94 -1.47
CA GLU A 56 11.70 5.53 -0.66
C GLU A 56 11.37 5.39 0.84
N LYS A 57 10.18 5.79 1.29
CA LYS A 57 9.80 5.68 2.71
C LYS A 57 9.71 4.23 3.21
N VAL A 58 9.23 3.31 2.38
CA VAL A 58 9.25 1.86 2.69
C VAL A 58 10.68 1.35 2.86
N ASN A 59 11.64 1.84 2.05
CA ASN A 59 13.05 1.48 2.20
C ASN A 59 13.66 1.98 3.52
N HIS A 60 13.20 3.14 4.01
CA HIS A 60 13.53 3.66 5.34
C HIS A 60 12.82 2.88 6.49
N GLY A 61 12.04 1.84 6.18
CA GLY A 61 11.36 1.01 7.16
C GLY A 61 10.05 1.63 7.68
N TRP A 62 9.49 2.62 6.98
CA TRP A 62 8.21 3.21 7.37
C TRP A 62 7.06 2.27 7.02
N SER A 63 6.03 2.25 7.87
CA SER A 63 4.81 1.51 7.63
C SER A 63 3.86 2.27 6.70
N SER A 64 2.97 1.55 6.00
CA SER A 64 1.99 2.18 5.09
C SER A 64 1.08 3.20 5.79
N ASP A 65 0.80 3.01 7.08
CA ASP A 65 0.02 3.94 7.88
C ASP A 65 0.84 5.17 8.31
N ALA A 66 2.14 5.01 8.58
CA ALA A 66 3.01 6.16 8.86
C ALA A 66 3.14 7.10 7.67
N ILE A 67 3.31 6.53 6.46
CA ILE A 67 3.45 7.31 5.22
C ILE A 67 2.23 8.21 4.98
N LEU A 68 1.01 7.72 5.22
CA LEU A 68 -0.21 8.51 5.05
C LEU A 68 -0.58 9.33 6.30
N GLY A 69 -0.24 8.84 7.49
CA GLY A 69 -0.58 9.46 8.76
C GLY A 69 0.07 10.82 8.98
N ARG A 70 1.32 10.99 8.49
CA ARG A 70 2.06 12.26 8.58
C ARG A 70 1.55 13.34 7.64
N LYS A 71 0.87 12.96 6.54
CA LYS A 71 0.38 13.88 5.50
C LYS A 71 1.46 14.80 4.88
N GLU A 72 2.74 14.40 4.91
CA GLU A 72 3.84 15.17 4.30
C GLU A 72 3.67 15.34 2.78
N LYS A 73 3.26 14.27 2.11
CA LYS A 73 3.00 14.27 0.67
C LYS A 73 1.56 13.87 0.40
N HIS A 74 0.89 14.63 -0.45
CA HIS A 74 -0.45 14.27 -0.90
C HIS A 74 -0.38 13.01 -1.78
N VAL A 75 -1.04 11.94 -1.32
CA VAL A 75 -1.19 10.68 -2.05
C VAL A 75 -2.66 10.54 -2.46
N ASN A 76 -2.91 10.30 -3.74
CA ASN A 76 -4.28 10.23 -4.27
C ASN A 76 -4.93 8.85 -4.03
N CYS A 77 -4.78 8.31 -2.81
CA CYS A 77 -5.42 7.07 -2.41
C CYS A 77 -5.62 7.02 -0.91
N SER A 78 -6.65 6.29 -0.47
CA SER A 78 -6.89 6.02 0.94
C SER A 78 -5.92 4.98 1.50
N LEU A 79 -5.73 4.96 2.83
CA LEU A 79 -4.91 3.97 3.53
C LEU A 79 -5.26 2.52 3.17
N LYS A 80 -6.56 2.19 3.14
CA LYS A 80 -7.02 0.85 2.75
C LYS A 80 -6.64 0.52 1.30
N THR A 81 -6.59 1.51 0.42
CA THR A 81 -6.17 1.32 -0.97
C THR A 81 -4.67 1.08 -1.06
N LEU A 82 -3.88 1.87 -0.32
CA LEU A 82 -2.45 1.68 -0.22
C LEU A 82 -2.12 0.27 0.30
N TYR A 83 -2.77 -0.19 1.38
CA TYR A 83 -2.59 -1.54 1.89
C TYR A 83 -2.88 -2.64 0.85
N ARG A 84 -3.96 -2.50 0.07
CA ARG A 84 -4.27 -3.46 -1.02
C ARG A 84 -3.22 -3.45 -2.14
N THR A 85 -2.53 -2.33 -2.37
CA THR A 85 -1.43 -2.28 -3.36
C THR A 85 -0.18 -3.03 -2.85
N PHE A 86 0.13 -2.94 -1.56
CA PHE A 86 1.18 -3.76 -0.94
C PHE A 86 0.87 -5.25 -1.04
N GLN A 87 -0.35 -5.68 -0.67
CA GLN A 87 -0.76 -7.08 -0.77
C GLN A 87 -0.68 -7.67 -2.19
N ARG A 88 -0.72 -6.83 -3.23
CA ARG A 88 -0.59 -7.24 -4.63
C ARG A 88 0.86 -7.34 -5.10
N GLY A 89 1.84 -6.99 -4.26
CA GLY A 89 3.25 -7.01 -4.60
C GLY A 89 3.72 -5.80 -5.41
N THR A 90 2.98 -4.69 -5.43
CA THR A 90 3.41 -3.46 -6.14
C THR A 90 4.61 -2.79 -5.48
N PHE A 91 4.76 -2.99 -4.17
CA PHE A 91 5.85 -2.45 -3.35
C PHE A 91 6.51 -3.59 -2.56
N PRO A 92 7.79 -3.46 -2.18
CA PRO A 92 8.49 -4.49 -1.43
C PRO A 92 7.82 -4.69 -0.06
N THR A 93 7.11 -5.80 0.10
CA THR A 93 6.32 -6.10 1.30
C THR A 93 7.16 -6.79 2.37
N GLU A 94 8.31 -7.35 2.00
CA GLU A 94 9.27 -8.02 2.90
C GLU A 94 9.76 -7.12 4.04
N LYS A 95 9.75 -5.80 3.82
CA LYS A 95 10.21 -4.79 4.78
C LYS A 95 9.13 -4.30 5.75
N LEU A 96 7.87 -4.68 5.54
CA LEU A 96 6.76 -4.23 6.39
C LEU A 96 6.59 -5.14 7.61
N ALA A 97 6.51 -4.54 8.79
CA ALA A 97 6.02 -5.25 9.97
C ALA A 97 4.54 -5.61 9.77
N ILE A 98 4.20 -6.90 9.85
CA ILE A 98 2.81 -7.36 9.79
C ILE A 98 2.06 -6.80 11.02
N LYS A 99 0.79 -6.42 10.83
CA LYS A 99 -0.06 -5.84 11.86
C LYS A 99 -0.12 -6.73 13.12
N GLY A 100 0.37 -6.23 14.26
CA GLY A 100 0.34 -6.92 15.56
C GLY A 100 1.60 -6.67 16.40
N LYS A 101 1.78 -7.44 17.48
CA LYS A 101 3.04 -7.50 18.26
C LYS A 101 4.07 -8.38 17.53
N CYS A 102 4.31 -8.11 16.25
CA CYS A 102 5.19 -8.93 15.42
C CYS A 102 6.48 -8.17 15.10
N LYS A 103 7.59 -8.81 15.45
CA LYS A 103 8.94 -8.49 14.96
C LYS A 103 8.92 -8.50 13.42
N PRO A 104 9.63 -7.59 12.72
CA PRO A 104 9.69 -7.62 11.25
C PRO A 104 10.24 -8.98 10.76
N ASN A 105 9.89 -9.40 9.54
CA ASN A 105 10.21 -10.74 9.02
C ASN A 105 11.72 -11.09 9.03
N TYR A 106 12.60 -10.08 9.07
CA TYR A 106 14.06 -10.22 9.12
C TYR A 106 14.66 -9.98 10.53
N TYR A 107 13.83 -9.85 11.56
CA TYR A 107 14.30 -9.60 12.92
C TYR A 107 15.06 -10.82 13.46
N LYS A 108 16.26 -10.57 14.00
CA LYS A 108 17.04 -11.56 14.75
C LYS A 108 17.14 -11.08 16.20
N GLU A 109 16.95 -11.99 17.13
CA GLU A 109 17.30 -11.76 18.53
C GLU A 109 18.82 -11.70 18.63
N VAL A 110 19.30 -10.60 19.22
CA VAL A 110 20.72 -10.38 19.49
C VAL A 110 20.89 -10.27 20.99
N ASP A 111 21.86 -11.00 21.53
CA ASP A 111 22.26 -10.92 22.93
C ASP A 111 22.99 -9.60 23.15
N PHE A 112 22.43 -8.73 24.00
CA PHE A 112 22.97 -7.40 24.26
C PHE A 112 24.43 -7.42 24.70
N ASN A 113 24.87 -8.47 25.39
CA ASN A 113 26.24 -8.59 25.88
C ASN A 113 27.26 -8.89 24.77
N LYS A 114 26.80 -9.19 23.56
CA LYS A 114 27.65 -9.57 22.41
C LYS A 114 27.67 -8.52 21.30
N ILE A 115 26.93 -7.42 21.45
CA ILE A 115 26.80 -6.38 20.43
C ILE A 115 27.95 -5.38 20.61
N ASN A 116 28.62 -5.03 19.50
CA ASN A 116 29.63 -3.97 19.51
C ASN A 116 28.98 -2.58 19.58
N ASP A 117 29.66 -1.60 20.16
CA ASP A 117 29.17 -0.22 20.26
C ASP A 117 28.82 0.37 18.88
N GLU A 118 29.61 0.06 17.85
CA GLU A 118 29.34 0.49 16.47
C GLU A 118 28.01 -0.06 15.93
N GLU A 119 27.72 -1.33 16.21
CA GLU A 119 26.46 -1.96 15.81
C GLU A 119 25.29 -1.35 16.59
N MET A 120 25.48 -1.07 17.88
CA MET A 120 24.49 -0.43 18.73
C MET A 120 24.15 1.00 18.24
N ILE A 121 25.17 1.79 17.86
CA ILE A 121 24.98 3.12 17.27
C ILE A 121 24.19 3.02 15.96
N LYS A 122 24.52 2.05 15.11
CA LYS A 122 23.81 1.83 13.83
C LYS A 122 22.34 1.44 14.05
N ILE A 123 22.07 0.57 15.01
CA ILE A 123 20.71 0.16 15.38
C ILE A 123 19.92 1.37 15.91
N THR A 124 20.52 2.14 16.82
CA THR A 124 19.88 3.31 17.43
C THR A 124 19.51 4.36 16.37
N ARG A 125 20.44 4.72 15.48
CA ARG A 125 20.18 5.63 14.35
C ARG A 125 18.99 5.16 13.50
N LYS A 126 18.95 3.87 13.17
CA LYS A 126 17.84 3.30 12.39
C LYS A 126 16.51 3.37 13.14
N LEU A 127 16.48 3.02 14.43
CA LEU A 127 15.25 3.01 15.23
C LEU A 127 14.69 4.42 15.45
N ASN A 128 15.59 5.42 15.60
CA ASN A 128 15.26 6.82 15.81
C ASN A 128 14.66 7.50 14.57
N GLN A 129 14.88 6.95 13.37
CA GLN A 129 14.33 7.46 12.11
C GLN A 129 12.97 6.83 11.73
N ILE A 130 12.50 5.83 12.49
CA ILE A 130 11.22 5.16 12.20
C ILE A 130 10.09 5.88 12.94
N PRO A 131 9.04 6.36 12.25
CA PRO A 131 7.86 6.95 12.85
C PRO A 131 7.17 6.05 13.90
N ARG A 132 6.60 6.66 14.94
CA ARG A 132 5.81 5.95 15.96
C ARG A 132 4.39 6.50 16.03
N LYS A 133 3.38 5.62 16.01
CA LYS A 133 1.97 6.02 16.10
C LYS A 133 1.64 6.77 17.39
N SER A 134 2.26 6.38 18.51
CA SER A 134 2.12 7.08 19.80
C SER A 134 2.68 8.50 19.79
N LEU A 135 3.64 8.79 18.91
CA LEU A 135 4.20 10.13 18.71
C LEU A 135 3.48 10.88 17.58
N ASN A 136 2.22 10.55 17.30
CA ASN A 136 1.47 11.07 16.16
C ASN A 136 2.22 10.92 14.82
N TYR A 137 2.85 9.76 14.64
CA TYR A 137 3.68 9.44 13.48
C TYR A 137 4.94 10.31 13.32
N LEU A 138 5.37 11.04 14.35
CA LEU A 138 6.71 11.64 14.40
C LEU A 138 7.78 10.57 14.68
N THR A 139 9.01 10.84 14.27
CA THR A 139 10.16 10.02 14.65
C THR A 139 10.59 10.36 16.08
N PRO A 140 11.17 9.41 16.84
CA PRO A 140 11.74 9.70 18.16
C PRO A 140 12.73 10.86 18.13
N GLU A 141 13.55 10.96 17.09
CA GLU A 141 14.52 12.04 16.90
C GLU A 141 13.83 13.40 16.71
N GLU A 142 12.85 13.50 15.81
CA GLU A 142 12.07 14.72 15.61
C GLU A 142 11.39 15.16 16.91
N LYS A 143 10.80 14.21 17.63
CA LYS A 143 10.11 14.52 18.89
C LYS A 143 11.09 15.02 19.94
N PHE A 144 12.26 14.41 20.04
CA PHE A 144 13.31 14.85 20.95
C PHE A 144 13.79 16.27 20.62
N LEU A 145 14.06 16.56 19.34
CA LEU A 145 14.48 17.89 18.89
C LEU A 145 13.41 18.95 19.19
N SER A 146 12.12 18.64 18.97
CA SER A 146 11.04 19.56 19.31
C SER A 146 11.01 19.95 20.79
N LEU A 147 11.35 19.02 21.69
CA LEU A 147 11.37 19.29 23.13
C LEU A 147 12.53 20.20 23.54
N ILE A 148 13.70 20.03 22.91
CA ILE A 148 14.87 20.88 23.16
C ILE A 148 14.62 22.30 22.65
N GLU A 149 13.98 22.43 21.49
CA GLU A 149 13.60 23.73 20.93
C GLU A 149 12.61 24.46 21.86
N ASP A 150 11.60 23.76 22.37
CA ASP A 150 10.63 24.31 23.34
C ASP A 150 11.32 24.75 24.65
N GLU A 151 12.26 23.96 25.17
CA GLU A 151 13.01 24.27 26.40
C GLU A 151 13.93 25.50 26.21
N LYS A 152 14.59 25.62 25.05
CA LYS A 152 15.38 26.81 24.72
C LYS A 152 14.50 28.05 24.55
N LEU A 153 13.34 27.95 23.91
CA LEU A 153 12.40 29.07 23.83
C LEU A 153 11.87 29.46 25.21
N SER A 154 11.60 28.49 26.08
CA SER A 154 11.17 28.74 27.46
C SER A 154 12.27 29.37 28.32
N SER A 155 13.54 29.18 27.99
CA SER A 155 14.66 29.85 28.66
C SER A 155 14.90 31.28 28.18
N LEU A 156 14.22 31.72 27.12
CA LEU A 156 14.35 33.04 26.50
C LEU A 156 13.22 34.02 26.86
N ILE A 157 12.16 33.56 27.54
CA ILE A 157 11.04 34.36 28.06
C ILE A 157 11.19 34.46 29.58
#